data_AF-A0A945U097-F1
#
_entry.id   AF-A0A945U097-F1
#
_cell.length_a   1.000
_cell.length_b   1.000
_cell.length_c   1.000
_cell.angle_alpha   90.00
_cell.angle_beta   90.00
_cell.angle_gamma   90.00
#
_symmetry.space_group_name_H-M   'P 1'
#
loop_
_entity.id
_entity.type
_entity.pdbx_description
1 polymer ?
#
loop_
_entity_poly.entity_id
_entity_poly.type
_entity_poly.pdbx_seq_one_letter_code
_entity_poly.pdbx_strand_id
1 'polypeptide(L)'
;MQEQFADEVNVVGVASRDDLPPMRQFITNMGVDAFPHIADISGEIWEEFGISGQPAFAFINDDGAVEIVIGAIGEDELVKRMTALVAT
;
A
#
# COMPACT_ATOMS: atom_id res chain seq x y z
N MET A 1 7.26 -3.04 -11.50
CA MET A 1 7.18 -3.41 -10.08
C MET A 1 5.86 -4.10 -9.71
N GLN A 2 4.67 -3.57 -10.04
CA GLN A 2 3.39 -4.25 -9.74
C GLN A 2 3.35 -5.70 -10.24
N GLU A 3 3.81 -5.95 -11.47
CA GLU A 3 3.89 -7.30 -12.05
C GLU A 3 5.06 -8.13 -11.51
N GLN A 4 6.10 -7.50 -10.96
CA GLN A 4 7.35 -8.17 -10.59
C GLN A 4 7.16 -9.07 -9.36
N PHE A 5 6.27 -8.69 -8.44
CA PHE A 5 6.02 -9.40 -7.19
C PHE A 5 4.58 -9.93 -7.09
N ALA A 6 3.81 -9.91 -8.18
CA ALA A 6 2.36 -10.15 -8.14
C ALA A 6 1.96 -11.50 -7.52
N ASP A 7 2.81 -12.53 -7.68
CA ASP A 7 2.58 -13.88 -7.15
C ASP A 7 3.30 -14.14 -5.81
N GLU A 8 4.11 -13.20 -5.33
CA GLU A 8 4.98 -13.36 -4.16
C GLU A 8 4.60 -12.43 -3.01
N VAL A 9 4.12 -11.22 -3.32
CA VAL A 9 3.76 -10.19 -2.35
C VAL A 9 2.36 -9.65 -2.69
N ASN A 10 1.44 -9.75 -1.73
CA ASN A 10 0.13 -9.13 -1.85
C ASN A 10 0.25 -7.62 -1.68
N VAL A 11 -0.16 -6.86 -2.70
CA VAL A 11 -0.24 -5.40 -2.65
C VAL A 11 -1.70 -4.98 -2.50
N VAL A 12 -1.98 -4.07 -1.57
CA VAL A 12 -3.31 -3.49 -1.36
C VAL A 12 -3.19 -1.98 -1.26
N GLY A 13 -3.92 -1.25 -2.10
CA GLY A 13 -4.06 0.20 -1.95
C GLY A 13 -5.09 0.53 -0.87
N VAL A 14 -4.78 1.46 0.04
CA VAL A 14 -5.73 1.89 1.09
C VAL A 14 -5.96 3.40 0.96
N ALA A 15 -7.01 3.76 0.23
CA ALA A 15 -7.38 5.15 0.03
C ALA A 15 -8.23 5.65 1.20
N SER A 16 -7.88 6.81 1.75
CA SER A 16 -8.63 7.48 2.82
C SER A 16 -8.72 8.99 2.57
N ARG A 17 -9.49 9.70 3.40
CA ARG A 17 -9.69 11.16 3.39
C ARG A 17 -10.33 11.73 2.11
N ASP A 18 -11.07 10.89 1.39
CA ASP A 18 -11.86 11.30 0.23
C ASP A 18 -13.08 10.40 0.07
N ASP A 19 -13.93 10.69 -0.90
CA ASP A 19 -15.09 9.89 -1.24
C ASP A 19 -14.79 8.85 -2.35
N LEU A 20 -15.70 7.89 -2.53
CA LEU A 20 -15.56 6.84 -3.53
C LEU A 20 -15.34 7.33 -4.99
N PRO A 21 -16.02 8.38 -5.50
CA PRO A 21 -15.81 8.83 -6.87
C PRO A 21 -14.36 9.29 -7.18
N PRO A 22 -13.73 10.20 -6.40
CA PRO A 22 -12.34 10.59 -6.64
C PRO A 22 -11.34 9.45 -6.43
N MET A 23 -11.57 8.54 -5.48
CA MET A 23 -10.73 7.33 -5.32
C MET A 23 -10.72 6.46 -6.57
N ARG A 24 -11.89 6.21 -7.19
CA ARG A 24 -11.96 5.47 -8.46
C ARG A 24 -11.27 6.21 -9.59
N GLN A 25 -11.45 7.54 -9.65
CA GLN A 25 -10.79 8.36 -10.66
C GLN A 25 -9.27 8.29 -10.54
N PHE A 26 -8.73 8.28 -9.31
CA PHE A 26 -7.30 8.09 -9.07
C PHE A 26 -6.80 6.76 -9.63
N ILE A 27 -7.50 5.66 -9.36
CA ILE A 27 -7.14 4.32 -9.86
C ILE A 27 -7.04 4.33 -11.39
N THR A 28 -8.05 4.88 -12.06
CA THR A 28 -8.07 4.99 -13.53
C THR A 28 -6.96 5.89 -14.06
N ASN A 29 -6.75 7.06 -13.45
CA ASN A 29 -5.77 8.03 -13.93
C ASN A 29 -4.32 7.54 -13.76
N MET A 30 -4.04 6.80 -12.69
CA MET A 30 -2.70 6.32 -12.36
C MET A 30 -2.40 4.92 -12.90
N GLY A 31 -3.40 4.21 -13.43
CA GLY A 31 -3.23 2.84 -13.95
C GLY A 31 -2.78 1.86 -12.87
N VAL A 32 -3.40 1.94 -11.68
CA VAL A 32 -3.05 1.10 -10.52
C VAL A 32 -4.12 0.05 -10.23
N ASP A 33 -4.86 -0.39 -11.24
CA ASP A 33 -5.95 -1.36 -11.14
C ASP A 33 -5.50 -2.83 -11.11
N ALA A 34 -4.19 -3.09 -11.22
CA ALA A 34 -3.64 -4.44 -11.18
C ALA A 34 -3.66 -5.10 -9.77
N PHE A 35 -3.98 -4.34 -8.73
CA PHE A 35 -4.08 -4.83 -7.35
C PHE A 35 -5.33 -4.27 -6.64
N PRO A 36 -5.86 -4.96 -5.62
CA PRO A 36 -7.07 -4.53 -4.93
C PRO A 36 -6.88 -3.22 -4.16
N HIS A 37 -7.97 -2.45 -4.06
CA HIS A 37 -8.03 -1.21 -3.28
C HIS A 37 -9.14 -1.28 -2.24
N ILE A 38 -8.84 -0.81 -1.04
CA ILE A 38 -9.79 -0.59 0.05
C ILE A 38 -10.11 0.91 0.10
N ALA A 39 -11.40 1.24 0.14
CA ALA A 39 -11.87 2.58 0.41
C ALA A 39 -12.08 2.75 1.93
N ASP A 40 -11.04 3.23 2.62
CA ASP A 40 -11.04 3.55 4.05
C ASP A 40 -11.68 4.92 4.30
N ILE A 41 -12.99 5.01 4.01
CA ILE A 41 -13.77 6.25 4.10
C ILE A 41 -13.86 6.76 5.55
N SER A 42 -13.95 5.85 6.52
CA SER A 42 -13.95 6.20 7.95
C SER A 42 -12.58 6.64 8.45
N GLY A 43 -11.49 6.14 7.84
CA GLY A 43 -10.12 6.39 8.28
C GLY A 43 -9.64 5.44 9.38
N GLU A 44 -10.45 4.43 9.73
CA GLU A 44 -10.15 3.49 10.81
C GLU A 44 -8.91 2.64 10.49
N ILE A 45 -8.70 2.27 9.22
CA ILE A 45 -7.51 1.51 8.84
C ILE A 45 -6.27 2.40 8.98
N TRP A 46 -6.32 3.64 8.47
CA TRP A 46 -5.21 4.56 8.67
C TRP A 46 -4.90 4.81 10.16
N GLU A 47 -5.93 4.92 11.00
CA GLU A 47 -5.79 5.11 12.44
C GLU A 47 -5.09 3.93 13.12
N GLU A 48 -5.52 2.70 12.85
CA GLU A 48 -4.93 1.47 13.41
C GLU A 48 -3.45 1.31 13.02
N PHE A 49 -3.08 1.72 11.81
CA PHE A 49 -1.69 1.71 11.34
C PHE A 49 -0.89 2.96 11.74
N GLY A 50 -1.49 3.91 12.47
CA GLY A 50 -0.84 5.16 12.90
C GLY A 50 -0.49 6.11 11.75
N ILE A 51 -1.18 6.00 10.61
CA ILE A 51 -0.91 6.77 9.40
C ILE A 51 -1.62 8.13 9.48
N SER A 52 -0.83 9.18 9.72
CA SER A 52 -1.34 10.55 9.79
C SER A 52 -1.39 11.27 8.44
N GLY A 53 -0.86 10.66 7.37
CA GLY A 53 -0.81 11.27 6.05
C GLY A 53 -0.15 10.38 5.00
N GLN A 54 -0.51 10.63 3.74
CA GLN A 54 0.08 9.96 2.58
C GLN A 54 1.25 10.77 1.98
N PRO A 55 2.19 10.10 1.27
CA PRO A 55 2.25 8.65 1.10
C PRO A 55 2.76 7.95 2.37
N ALA A 56 2.35 6.69 2.56
CA ALA A 56 2.81 5.81 3.60
C ALA A 56 2.75 4.36 3.10
N PHE A 57 3.58 3.49 3.69
CA PHE A 57 3.68 2.08 3.32
C PHE A 57 3.67 1.22 4.59
N ALA A 58 2.90 0.14 4.57
CA ALA A 58 2.92 -0.90 5.58
C ALA A 58 3.46 -2.19 4.97
N PHE A 59 4.57 -2.68 5.50
CA PHE A 59 5.18 -3.95 5.10
C PHE A 59 4.82 -4.99 6.14
N ILE A 60 4.14 -6.06 5.73
CA ILE A 60 3.59 -7.09 6.62
C ILE A 60 4.24 -8.42 6.24
N ASN A 61 4.98 -9.01 7.18
CA ASN A 61 5.59 -10.34 7.02
C ASN A 61 4.58 -11.46 7.27
N ASP A 62 4.96 -12.68 6.88
CA ASP A 62 4.19 -13.91 7.10
C ASP A 62 3.99 -14.25 8.59
N ASP A 63 4.91 -13.82 9.45
CA ASP A 63 4.82 -13.90 10.91
C ASP A 63 3.89 -12.84 11.54
N GLY A 64 3.35 -11.93 10.73
CA GLY A 64 2.48 -10.83 11.14
C GLY A 64 3.23 -9.59 11.68
N ALA A 65 4.56 -9.56 11.62
CA ALA A 65 5.32 -8.35 11.93
C ALA A 65 5.00 -7.25 10.92
N VAL A 66 4.80 -6.03 11.42
CA VAL A 66 4.44 -4.86 10.61
C VAL A 66 5.52 -3.78 10.75
N GLU A 67 6.05 -3.32 9.62
CA GLU A 67 6.89 -2.13 9.56
C GLU A 67 6.17 -1.01 8.81
N ILE A 68 6.07 0.17 9.44
CA ILE A 68 5.43 1.35 8.87
C ILE A 68 6.48 2.37 8.44
N VAL A 69 6.36 2.82 7.20
CA VAL A 69 7.14 3.93 6.66
C VAL A 69 6.19 5.06 6.30
N ILE A 70 6.32 6.18 7.01
CA ILE A 70 5.60 7.42 6.70
C ILE A 70 6.47 8.24 5.75
N GLY A 71 5.86 8.72 4.66
CA GLY A 71 6.53 9.50 3.63
C GLY A 71 6.90 8.68 2.39
N ALA A 72 7.43 9.39 1.39
CA ALA A 72 7.79 8.78 0.12
C ALA A 72 9.10 7.99 0.27
N ILE A 73 9.15 6.81 -0.34
CA ILE A 73 10.38 6.04 -0.55
C ILE A 73 10.66 5.92 -2.05
N GLY A 74 11.94 5.80 -2.40
CA GLY A 74 12.38 5.55 -3.77
C GLY A 74 12.11 4.11 -4.20
N GLU A 75 12.13 3.87 -5.51
CA GLU A 75 11.89 2.54 -6.10
C GLU A 75 12.87 1.49 -5.57
N ASP A 76 14.17 1.79 -5.50
CA ASP A 76 15.18 0.84 -5.01
C ASP A 76 14.90 0.37 -3.57
N GLU A 77 14.47 1.29 -2.70
CA GLU A 77 14.15 0.97 -1.31
C GLU A 77 12.84 0.17 -1.22
N LEU A 78 11.85 0.50 -2.05
CA LEU A 78 10.61 -0.26 -2.13
C LEU A 78 10.87 -1.70 -2.62
N VAL A 79 11.65 -1.87 -3.68
CA VAL A 79 12.05 -3.20 -4.19
C VAL A 79 12.79 -3.99 -3.12
N LYS A 80 13.77 -3.39 -2.45
CA LYS A 80 14.52 -4.03 -1.36
C LYS A 80 13.60 -4.53 -0.26
N ARG A 81 12.62 -3.72 0.15
CA ARG A 81 11.64 -4.09 1.19
C ARG A 81 10.71 -5.19 0.73
N MET A 82 10.22 -5.14 -0.50
CA MET A 82 9.39 -6.21 -1.07
C MET A 82 10.16 -7.53 -1.19
N THR A 83 11.43 -7.51 -1.62
CA THR A 83 12.27 -8.71 -1.64
C THR A 83 12.48 -9.30 -0.24
N ALA A 84 12.58 -8.46 0.79
CA ALA A 84 12.67 -8.94 2.16
C ALA A 84 11.40 -9.65 2.66
N LEU A 85 10.21 -9.30 2.13
CA LEU A 85 8.95 -10.01 2.44
C LEU A 85 8.90 -11.41 1.82
N VAL A 86 9.61 -11.63 0.71
CA VAL A 86 9.68 -12.93 0.02
C VAL A 86 10.73 -13.83 0.66
N ALA A 87 11.84 -13.25 1.14
CA ALA A 87 12.94 -13.98 1.72
C ALA A 87 12.58 -14.47 3.14
N THR A 88 12.18 -15.74 3.22
CA THR A 88 11.89 -16.48 4.46
C THR A 88 13.16 -16.83 5.23
#